data_AF-E9B5K5-F1
#
_entry.id   AF-E9B5K5-F1
#
_cell.length_a   1.000
_cell.length_b   1.000
_cell.length_c   1.000
_cell.angle_alpha   90.00
_cell.angle_beta   90.00
_cell.angle_gamma   90.00
#
_symmetry.space_group_name_H-M   'P 1'
#
loop_
_entity.id
_entity.type
_entity.pdbx_description
1 polymer ?
#
loop_
_entity_poly.entity_id
_entity_poly.type
_entity_poly.pdbx_seq_one_letter_code
_entity_poly.pdbx_strand_id
1 'polypeptide(L)'
;MTSWKDRIAAVLFFSDPEEALTAEKMRNAEAMAKATEARLQHNLDEREVQEKMLQLENRIKSQRERYARQAAPMLKEFDDIAISQHYYQEVGNSVSAQETFVDQMAQRETQQFGYISKKLISVSLNFEALRQQMRSGQPFARELKATLDDAESEDLNVMSEPLRAFADRGVPKPTLVRAAAFDLARSIEETGKAPMQQPVLGWLDLLKFRTAFSPSTVDQNEVRARRAAAQFTRFIEQKQYASALALAEEVDTWTRNEHDASVEYFNNSYRSFRQATLPVITAEIFLAYAAASLNASRAACVEHMLKE
;
A
#
# COMPACT_ATOMS: atom_id res chain seq x y z
N MET A 1 -95.66 -9.91 68.99
CA MET A 1 -96.47 -10.47 67.88
C MET A 1 -97.82 -10.87 68.46
N THR A 2 -98.82 -10.01 68.31
CA THR A 2 -100.23 -10.32 68.62
C THR A 2 -100.86 -10.98 67.39
N SER A 3 -101.64 -12.04 67.60
CA SER A 3 -102.14 -12.88 66.52
C SER A 3 -103.23 -12.16 65.71
N TRP A 4 -103.36 -12.49 64.43
CA TRP A 4 -104.39 -11.93 63.55
C TRP A 4 -105.83 -12.19 64.07
N LYS A 5 -106.00 -13.23 64.91
CA LYS A 5 -107.27 -13.54 65.59
C LYS A 5 -107.62 -12.53 66.68
N ASP A 6 -106.63 -12.01 67.42
CA ASP A 6 -106.85 -10.97 68.45
C ASP A 6 -107.19 -9.60 67.82
N ARG A 7 -106.74 -9.37 66.58
CA ARG A 7 -107.03 -8.15 65.82
C ARG A 7 -108.47 -8.10 65.28
N ILE A 8 -109.06 -9.25 64.94
CA ILE A 8 -110.46 -9.33 64.48
C ILE A 8 -111.44 -9.32 65.67
N ALA A 9 -111.05 -9.92 66.81
CA ALA A 9 -111.86 -9.90 68.02
C ALA A 9 -112.01 -8.47 68.60
N ALA A 10 -111.01 -7.61 68.46
CA ALA A 10 -111.11 -6.21 68.87
C ALA A 10 -112.12 -5.42 68.01
N VAL A 11 -112.20 -5.67 66.69
CA VAL A 11 -113.06 -4.87 65.79
C VAL A 11 -114.57 -5.17 65.98
N LEU A 12 -114.93 -6.32 66.57
CA LEU A 12 -116.33 -6.73 66.74
C LEU A 12 -116.93 -6.43 68.14
N PHE A 13 -116.15 -5.89 69.08
CA PHE A 13 -116.62 -5.48 70.43
C PHE A 13 -116.14 -4.07 70.80
N PHE A 14 -116.54 -3.06 70.03
CA PHE A 14 -116.50 -1.66 70.49
C PHE A 14 -117.91 -1.08 70.46
N SER A 15 -118.36 -0.63 71.63
CA SER A 15 -119.65 0.04 71.84
C SER A 15 -119.63 1.53 71.48
N ASP A 16 -118.50 2.06 70.98
CA ASP A 16 -118.43 3.40 70.36
C ASP A 16 -117.29 3.52 69.32
N PRO A 17 -117.54 4.12 68.14
CA PRO A 17 -116.58 4.20 67.02
C PRO A 17 -115.48 5.26 67.22
N GLU A 18 -115.64 6.22 68.14
CA GLU A 18 -114.66 7.29 68.36
C GLU A 18 -113.45 6.85 69.21
N GLU A 19 -113.63 5.90 70.14
CA GLU A 19 -112.54 5.38 70.99
C GLU A 19 -111.59 4.45 70.21
N ALA A 20 -112.09 3.67 69.26
CA ALA A 20 -111.26 2.81 68.40
C ALA A 20 -110.34 3.65 67.48
N LEU A 21 -110.84 4.79 67.00
CA LEU A 21 -110.10 5.68 66.09
C LEU A 21 -109.00 6.47 66.82
N THR A 22 -109.20 6.82 68.09
CA THR A 22 -108.18 7.48 68.92
C THR A 22 -107.07 6.51 69.33
N ALA A 23 -107.41 5.26 69.68
CA ALA A 23 -106.42 4.22 69.97
C ALA A 23 -105.54 3.86 68.76
N GLU A 24 -106.13 3.76 67.55
CA GLU A 24 -105.37 3.57 66.31
C GLU A 24 -104.52 4.80 65.95
N LYS A 25 -105.02 6.03 66.16
CA LYS A 25 -104.23 7.26 65.97
C LYS A 25 -103.01 7.32 66.90
N MET A 26 -103.17 6.94 68.16
CA MET A 26 -102.06 6.89 69.13
C MET A 26 -101.03 5.82 68.74
N ARG A 27 -101.47 4.63 68.33
CA ARG A 27 -100.56 3.57 67.83
C ARG A 27 -99.84 3.98 66.55
N ASN A 28 -100.52 4.69 65.64
CA ASN A 28 -99.90 5.17 64.41
C ASN A 28 -98.91 6.31 64.70
N ALA A 29 -99.20 7.18 65.67
CA ALA A 29 -98.26 8.19 66.14
C ALA A 29 -97.01 7.57 66.78
N GLU A 30 -97.17 6.54 67.61
CA GLU A 30 -96.04 5.79 68.20
C GLU A 30 -95.22 5.03 67.14
N ALA A 31 -95.87 4.45 66.13
CA ALA A 31 -95.19 3.78 65.02
C ALA A 31 -94.41 4.79 64.15
N MET A 32 -94.99 5.97 63.90
CA MET A 32 -94.32 7.05 63.19
C MET A 32 -93.12 7.59 63.96
N ALA A 33 -93.24 7.79 65.28
CA ALA A 33 -92.12 8.22 66.12
C ALA A 33 -90.95 7.22 66.06
N LYS A 34 -91.23 5.92 66.23
CA LYS A 34 -90.22 4.86 66.12
C LYS A 34 -89.60 4.76 64.72
N ALA A 35 -90.40 4.96 63.67
CA ALA A 35 -89.90 4.98 62.29
C ALA A 35 -88.99 6.18 62.02
N THR A 36 -89.29 7.35 62.59
CA THR A 36 -88.43 8.53 62.48
C THR A 36 -87.13 8.38 63.25
N GLU A 37 -87.15 7.77 64.44
CA GLU A 37 -85.95 7.47 65.23
C GLU A 37 -85.03 6.48 64.50
N ALA A 38 -85.58 5.39 63.94
CA ALA A 38 -84.79 4.42 63.19
C ALA A 38 -84.16 5.02 61.92
N ARG A 39 -84.86 5.93 61.22
CA ARG A 39 -84.31 6.66 60.08
C ARG A 39 -83.19 7.61 60.48
N LEU A 40 -83.33 8.28 61.63
CA LEU A 40 -82.28 9.15 62.15
C LEU A 40 -81.03 8.35 62.51
N GLN A 41 -81.18 7.20 63.17
CA GLN A 41 -80.07 6.31 63.50
C GLN A 41 -79.38 5.77 62.23
N HIS A 42 -80.16 5.30 61.25
CA HIS A 42 -79.60 4.83 59.98
C HIS A 42 -78.81 5.93 59.23
N ASN A 43 -79.34 7.16 59.19
CA ASN A 43 -78.65 8.28 58.55
C ASN A 43 -77.36 8.68 59.29
N LEU A 44 -77.29 8.47 60.60
CA LEU A 44 -76.07 8.69 61.39
C LEU A 44 -75.03 7.59 61.09
N ASP A 45 -75.46 6.33 61.07
CA ASP A 45 -74.59 5.18 60.76
C ASP A 45 -74.03 5.26 59.33
N GLU A 46 -74.85 5.64 58.34
CA GLU A 46 -74.40 5.84 56.96
C GLU A 46 -73.34 6.94 56.84
N ARG A 47 -73.50 8.04 57.58
CA ARG A 47 -72.51 9.12 57.62
C ARG A 47 -71.20 8.64 58.24
N GLU A 48 -71.27 7.90 59.35
CA GLU A 48 -70.07 7.33 59.95
C GLU A 48 -69.33 6.35 59.02
N VAL A 49 -70.08 5.52 58.29
CA VAL A 49 -69.50 4.57 57.33
C VAL A 49 -68.85 5.32 56.16
N GLN A 50 -69.50 6.34 55.62
CA GLN A 50 -68.94 7.18 54.56
C GLN A 50 -67.66 7.89 55.01
N GLU A 51 -67.63 8.43 56.23
CA GLU A 51 -66.43 9.05 56.79
C GLU A 51 -65.29 8.05 56.95
N LYS A 52 -65.57 6.84 57.46
CA LYS A 52 -64.56 5.77 57.58
C LYS A 52 -64.04 5.31 56.21
N MET A 53 -64.90 5.21 55.20
CA MET A 53 -64.51 4.87 53.82
C MET A 53 -63.60 5.95 53.21
N LEU A 54 -63.95 7.23 53.37
CA LEU A 54 -63.12 8.34 52.91
C LEU A 54 -61.76 8.37 53.62
N GLN A 55 -61.72 8.06 54.92
CA GLN A 55 -60.45 7.94 55.65
C GLN A 55 -59.59 6.78 55.13
N LEU A 56 -60.19 5.64 54.81
CA LEU A 56 -59.48 4.48 54.24
C LEU A 56 -58.96 4.80 52.83
N GLU A 57 -59.76 5.42 51.97
CA GLU A 57 -59.33 5.83 50.64
C GLU A 57 -58.16 6.82 50.68
N ASN A 58 -58.23 7.82 51.57
CA ASN A 58 -57.13 8.77 51.77
C ASN A 58 -55.86 8.10 52.30
N ARG A 59 -55.99 7.10 53.18
CA ARG A 59 -54.86 6.28 53.64
C ARG A 59 -54.25 5.44 52.52
N ILE A 60 -55.07 4.77 51.71
CA ILE A 60 -54.60 3.98 50.56
C ILE A 60 -53.91 4.88 49.54
N LYS A 61 -54.49 6.04 49.24
CA LYS A 61 -53.91 7.00 48.31
C LYS A 61 -52.56 7.52 48.78
N SER A 62 -52.45 7.93 50.04
CA SER A 62 -51.18 8.40 50.62
C SER A 62 -50.11 7.30 50.70
N GLN A 63 -50.50 6.04 50.94
CA GLN A 63 -49.58 4.90 50.87
C GLN A 63 -49.10 4.66 49.44
N ARG A 64 -49.99 4.68 48.44
CA ARG A 64 -49.62 4.55 47.02
C ARG A 64 -48.66 5.65 46.58
N GLU A 65 -48.92 6.89 46.96
CA GLU A 65 -48.02 8.01 46.66
C GLU A 65 -46.66 7.87 47.34
N ARG A 66 -46.61 7.36 48.58
CA ARG A 66 -45.34 7.04 49.25
C ARG A 66 -44.56 5.96 48.51
N TYR A 67 -45.21 4.85 48.14
CA TYR A 67 -44.55 3.77 47.39
C TYR A 67 -44.08 4.25 46.01
N ALA A 68 -44.88 5.06 45.31
CA ALA A 68 -44.48 5.63 44.02
C ALA A 68 -43.24 6.54 44.15
N ARG A 69 -43.18 7.39 45.19
CA ARG A 69 -42.01 8.24 45.45
C ARG A 69 -40.76 7.45 45.83
N GLN A 70 -40.92 6.32 46.51
CA GLN A 70 -39.80 5.44 46.88
C GLN A 70 -39.30 4.62 45.68
N ALA A 71 -40.20 4.17 44.80
CA ALA A 71 -39.84 3.38 43.63
C ALA A 71 -39.25 4.21 42.47
N ALA A 72 -39.64 5.48 42.34
CA ALA A 72 -39.16 6.37 41.27
C ALA A 72 -37.62 6.49 41.15
N PRO A 73 -36.83 6.71 42.22
CA PRO A 73 -35.37 6.76 42.11
C PRO A 73 -34.77 5.39 41.74
N MET A 74 -35.32 4.29 42.26
CA MET A 74 -34.82 2.94 41.94
C MET A 74 -35.04 2.61 40.47
N LEU A 75 -36.20 2.95 39.90
CA LEU A 75 -36.48 2.76 38.47
C LEU A 75 -35.52 3.56 37.59
N LYS A 76 -35.17 4.78 38.00
CA LYS A 76 -34.21 5.63 37.28
C LYS A 76 -32.79 5.06 37.29
N GLU A 77 -32.34 4.49 38.41
CA GLU A 77 -31.04 3.79 38.48
C GLU A 77 -31.00 2.57 37.56
N PHE A 78 -32.10 1.81 37.45
CA PHE A 78 -32.19 0.70 36.49
C PHE A 78 -32.11 1.17 35.03
N ASP A 79 -32.75 2.29 34.69
CA ASP A 79 -32.64 2.89 33.35
C ASP A 79 -31.20 3.35 33.07
N ASP A 80 -30.54 4.03 34.01
CA ASP A 80 -29.15 4.48 33.88
C ASP A 80 -28.18 3.29 33.75
N ILE A 81 -28.40 2.20 34.50
CA ILE A 81 -27.64 0.96 34.37
C ILE A 81 -27.86 0.31 33.00
N ALA A 82 -29.09 0.22 32.52
CA ALA A 82 -29.41 -0.34 31.20
C ALA A 82 -28.76 0.47 30.07
N ILE A 83 -28.79 1.80 30.16
CA ILE A 83 -28.11 2.69 29.22
C ILE A 83 -26.59 2.49 29.29
N SER A 84 -26.02 2.38 30.48
CA SER A 84 -24.58 2.13 30.64
C SER A 84 -24.15 0.80 30.02
N GLN A 85 -24.94 -0.27 30.17
CA GLN A 85 -24.67 -1.57 29.57
C GLN A 85 -24.72 -1.49 28.04
N HIS A 86 -25.68 -0.76 27.47
CA HIS A 86 -25.74 -0.51 26.03
C HIS A 86 -24.48 0.21 25.53
N TYR A 87 -24.05 1.29 26.22
CA TYR A 87 -22.82 1.98 25.85
C TYR A 87 -21.57 1.10 25.97
N TYR A 88 -21.47 0.27 27.02
CA TYR A 88 -20.38 -0.69 27.13
C TYR A 88 -20.37 -1.72 26.00
N GLN A 89 -21.55 -2.18 25.58
CA GLN A 89 -21.68 -3.07 24.43
C GLN A 89 -21.31 -2.38 23.12
N GLU A 90 -21.74 -1.13 22.90
CA GLU A 90 -21.36 -0.36 21.70
C GLU A 90 -19.87 -0.07 21.65
N VAL A 91 -19.26 0.35 22.77
CA VAL A 91 -17.82 0.55 22.86
C VAL A 91 -17.09 -0.78 22.65
N GLY A 92 -17.56 -1.87 23.26
CA GLY A 92 -17.01 -3.20 23.05
C GLY A 92 -17.06 -3.63 21.57
N ASN A 93 -18.21 -3.46 20.93
CA ASN A 93 -18.40 -3.75 19.51
C ASN A 93 -17.51 -2.87 18.62
N SER A 94 -17.37 -1.59 18.95
CA SER A 94 -16.51 -0.64 18.22
C SER A 94 -15.03 -1.01 18.36
N VAL A 95 -14.58 -1.34 19.56
CA VAL A 95 -13.20 -1.79 19.81
C VAL A 95 -12.91 -3.10 19.09
N SER A 96 -13.81 -4.10 19.16
CA SER A 96 -13.66 -5.35 18.41
C SER A 96 -13.68 -5.14 16.88
N ALA A 97 -14.49 -4.20 16.38
CA ALA A 97 -14.49 -3.83 14.97
C ALA A 97 -13.17 -3.14 14.56
N GLN A 98 -12.61 -2.30 15.42
CA GLN A 98 -11.30 -1.67 15.19
C GLN A 98 -10.17 -2.70 15.23
N GLU A 99 -10.18 -3.63 16.18
CA GLU A 99 -9.18 -4.71 16.29
C GLU A 99 -9.19 -5.59 15.04
N THR A 100 -10.37 -6.06 14.61
CA THR A 100 -10.50 -6.84 13.37
C THR A 100 -10.10 -6.08 12.12
N PHE A 101 -10.34 -4.76 12.08
CA PHE A 101 -9.87 -3.91 10.98
C PHE A 101 -8.34 -3.79 10.96
N VAL A 102 -7.71 -3.56 12.11
CA VAL A 102 -6.24 -3.49 12.25
C VAL A 102 -5.60 -4.82 11.87
N ASP A 103 -6.15 -5.96 12.32
CA ASP A 103 -5.68 -7.28 11.92
C ASP A 103 -5.76 -7.51 10.41
N GLN A 104 -6.86 -7.08 9.77
CA GLN A 104 -7.00 -7.16 8.31
C GLN A 104 -6.01 -6.28 7.58
N MET A 105 -5.70 -5.08 8.09
CA MET A 105 -4.67 -4.21 7.52
C MET A 105 -3.29 -4.85 7.64
N ALA A 106 -2.91 -5.32 8.85
CA ALA A 106 -1.64 -6.00 9.07
C ALA A 106 -1.47 -7.26 8.20
N GLN A 107 -2.54 -8.04 8.02
CA GLN A 107 -2.52 -9.20 7.12
C GLN A 107 -2.33 -8.80 5.65
N ARG A 108 -2.96 -7.71 5.19
CA ARG A 108 -2.77 -7.22 3.81
C ARG A 108 -1.36 -6.69 3.59
N GLU A 109 -0.83 -5.92 4.53
CA GLU A 109 0.55 -5.41 4.48
C GLU A 109 1.55 -6.56 4.45
N THR A 110 1.46 -7.51 5.38
CA THR A 110 2.37 -8.68 5.41
C THR A 110 2.29 -9.53 4.15
N GLN A 111 1.11 -9.69 3.54
CA GLN A 111 0.96 -10.38 2.26
C GLN A 111 1.59 -9.60 1.10
N GLN A 112 1.41 -8.29 1.04
CA GLN A 112 2.01 -7.43 0.02
C GLN A 112 3.54 -7.42 0.13
N PHE A 113 4.09 -7.31 1.35
CA PHE A 113 5.52 -7.43 1.59
C PHE A 113 6.04 -8.83 1.22
N GLY A 114 5.32 -9.88 1.60
CA GLY A 114 5.66 -11.24 1.24
C GLY A 114 5.74 -11.43 -0.28
N TYR A 115 4.84 -10.80 -1.03
CA TYR A 115 4.85 -10.81 -2.49
C TYR A 115 6.02 -10.02 -3.08
N ILE A 116 6.22 -8.77 -2.63
CA ILE A 116 7.30 -7.89 -3.12
C ILE A 116 8.67 -8.50 -2.83
N SER A 117 8.87 -9.04 -1.63
CA SER A 117 10.12 -9.70 -1.23
C SER A 117 10.40 -10.93 -2.11
N LYS A 118 9.41 -11.78 -2.37
CA LYS A 118 9.55 -12.92 -3.29
C LYS A 118 9.91 -12.48 -4.71
N LYS A 119 9.27 -11.42 -5.23
CA LYS A 119 9.59 -10.87 -6.55
C LYS A 119 11.02 -10.35 -6.60
N LEU A 120 11.44 -9.57 -5.60
CA LEU A 120 12.82 -9.08 -5.53
C LEU A 120 13.84 -10.21 -5.49
N ILE A 121 13.59 -11.28 -4.73
CA ILE A 121 14.46 -12.46 -4.69
C ILE A 121 14.52 -13.14 -6.06
N SER A 122 13.37 -13.35 -6.72
CA SER A 122 13.29 -13.95 -8.06
C SER A 122 14.11 -13.15 -9.08
N VAL A 123 13.89 -11.83 -9.15
CA VAL A 123 14.62 -10.93 -10.06
C VAL A 123 16.12 -10.96 -9.77
N SER A 124 16.50 -11.02 -8.50
CA SER A 124 17.90 -11.10 -8.08
C SER A 124 18.58 -12.38 -8.54
N LEU A 125 17.89 -13.52 -8.45
CA LEU A 125 18.41 -14.82 -8.88
C LEU A 125 18.59 -14.87 -10.39
N ASN A 126 17.57 -14.41 -11.13
CA ASN A 126 17.64 -14.34 -12.59
C ASN A 126 18.76 -13.38 -13.03
N PHE A 127 18.91 -12.25 -12.35
CA PHE A 127 19.97 -11.27 -12.64
C PHE A 127 21.38 -11.83 -12.39
N GLU A 128 21.59 -12.55 -11.29
CA GLU A 128 22.89 -13.18 -11.02
C GLU A 128 23.19 -14.32 -12.00
N ALA A 129 22.18 -15.09 -12.43
CA ALA A 129 22.35 -16.08 -13.50
C ALA A 129 22.78 -15.41 -14.82
N LEU A 130 22.12 -14.33 -15.22
CA LEU A 130 22.49 -13.53 -16.39
C LEU A 130 23.93 -12.99 -16.28
N ARG A 131 24.27 -12.42 -15.12
CA ARG A 131 25.60 -11.87 -14.84
C ARG A 131 26.69 -12.94 -14.93
N GLN A 132 26.42 -14.14 -14.43
CA GLN A 132 27.34 -15.27 -14.52
C GLN A 132 27.56 -15.70 -15.98
N GLN A 133 26.50 -15.76 -16.79
CA GLN A 133 26.60 -16.11 -18.22
C GLN A 133 27.35 -15.05 -19.04
N MET A 134 27.09 -13.77 -18.80
CA MET A 134 27.83 -12.69 -19.43
C MET A 134 29.33 -12.73 -19.09
N ARG A 135 29.68 -13.08 -17.85
CA ARG A 135 31.09 -13.22 -17.42
C ARG A 135 31.77 -14.47 -17.97
N SER A 136 31.03 -15.56 -18.15
CA SER A 136 31.56 -16.80 -18.72
C SER A 136 31.79 -16.69 -20.24
N GLY A 137 31.13 -15.71 -20.88
CA GLY A 137 31.16 -15.50 -22.34
C GLY A 137 30.26 -16.49 -23.08
N GLN A 138 29.29 -17.09 -22.39
CA GLN A 138 28.30 -17.99 -22.97
C GLN A 138 27.11 -17.20 -23.55
N PRO A 139 26.34 -17.80 -24.47
CA PRO A 139 25.07 -17.22 -24.91
C PRO A 139 24.15 -17.05 -23.71
N PHE A 140 23.48 -15.89 -23.63
CA PHE A 140 22.68 -15.47 -22.47
C PHE A 140 21.27 -15.01 -22.85
N ALA A 141 20.82 -15.31 -24.07
CA ALA A 141 19.52 -14.87 -24.58
C ALA A 141 18.33 -15.34 -23.71
N ARG A 142 18.41 -16.56 -23.15
CA ARG A 142 17.35 -17.12 -22.30
C ARG A 142 17.31 -16.43 -20.95
N GLU A 143 18.47 -16.24 -20.34
CA GLU A 143 18.65 -15.58 -19.06
C GLU A 143 18.26 -14.10 -19.16
N LEU A 144 18.61 -13.42 -20.26
CA LEU A 144 18.20 -12.04 -20.52
C LEU A 144 16.67 -11.95 -20.59
N LYS A 145 16.03 -12.83 -21.37
CA LYS A 145 14.57 -12.86 -21.46
C LYS A 145 13.93 -13.11 -20.10
N ALA A 146 14.42 -14.10 -19.34
CA ALA A 146 13.91 -14.40 -18.00
C ALA A 146 14.04 -13.20 -17.05
N THR A 147 15.17 -12.47 -17.09
CA THR A 147 15.33 -11.26 -16.26
C THR A 147 14.37 -10.14 -16.65
N LEU A 148 14.11 -9.94 -17.94
CA LEU A 148 13.21 -8.89 -18.41
C LEU A 148 11.75 -9.21 -18.12
N ASP A 149 11.35 -10.46 -18.34
CA ASP A 149 10.01 -10.96 -18.06
C ASP A 149 9.69 -10.88 -16.55
N ASP A 150 10.68 -11.14 -15.68
CA ASP A 150 10.51 -11.09 -14.22
C ASP A 150 10.59 -9.66 -13.66
N ALA A 151 11.42 -8.80 -14.25
CA ALA A 151 11.56 -7.41 -13.84
C ALA A 151 10.38 -6.53 -14.27
N GLU A 152 9.70 -6.86 -15.38
CA GLU A 152 8.56 -6.10 -15.93
C GLU A 152 8.82 -4.59 -16.06
N SER A 153 10.07 -4.19 -16.33
CA SER A 153 10.49 -2.78 -16.38
C SER A 153 10.72 -2.32 -17.82
N GLU A 154 10.05 -1.23 -18.20
CA GLU A 154 10.20 -0.61 -19.52
C GLU A 154 11.63 -0.10 -19.76
N ASP A 155 12.23 0.55 -18.75
CA ASP A 155 13.59 1.08 -18.86
C ASP A 155 14.63 -0.03 -19.09
N LEU A 156 14.48 -1.16 -18.39
CA LEU A 156 15.34 -2.32 -18.60
C LEU A 156 15.18 -2.91 -20.00
N ASN A 157 13.96 -2.91 -20.54
CA ASN A 157 13.72 -3.35 -21.92
C ASN A 157 14.47 -2.47 -22.93
N VAL A 158 14.38 -1.15 -22.79
CA VAL A 158 15.11 -0.20 -23.66
C VAL A 158 16.62 -0.38 -23.56
N MET A 159 17.15 -0.51 -22.34
CA MET A 159 18.59 -0.69 -22.11
C MET A 159 19.10 -2.06 -22.60
N SER A 160 18.22 -3.06 -22.71
CA SER A 160 18.57 -4.42 -23.16
C SER A 160 18.59 -4.60 -24.68
N GLU A 161 17.96 -3.71 -25.46
CA GLU A 161 17.94 -3.79 -26.94
C GLU A 161 19.33 -3.99 -27.57
N PRO A 162 20.38 -3.20 -27.23
CA PRO A 162 21.70 -3.40 -27.80
C PRO A 162 22.30 -4.78 -27.47
N LEU A 163 21.91 -5.40 -26.35
CA LEU A 163 22.39 -6.72 -25.96
C LEU A 163 21.86 -7.83 -26.85
N ARG A 164 20.65 -7.66 -27.42
CA ARG A 164 20.01 -8.68 -28.26
C ARG A 164 20.82 -9.00 -29.52
N ALA A 165 21.56 -8.02 -30.04
CA ALA A 165 22.42 -8.21 -31.22
C ALA A 165 23.54 -9.25 -31.01
N PHE A 166 23.93 -9.53 -29.75
CA PHE A 166 25.00 -10.46 -29.42
C PHE A 166 24.64 -11.49 -28.35
N ALA A 167 23.38 -11.53 -27.90
CA ALA A 167 22.89 -12.46 -26.89
C ALA A 167 23.10 -13.93 -27.28
N ASP A 168 23.06 -14.26 -28.57
CA ASP A 168 23.28 -15.61 -29.10
C ASP A 168 24.77 -16.00 -29.20
N ARG A 169 25.68 -15.02 -29.26
CA ARG A 169 27.13 -15.23 -29.40
C ARG A 169 27.87 -15.15 -28.07
N GLY A 170 27.27 -14.46 -27.09
CA GLY A 170 27.88 -14.18 -25.80
C GLY A 170 28.81 -12.98 -25.82
N VAL A 171 29.21 -12.52 -24.63
CA VAL A 171 30.14 -11.40 -24.47
C VAL A 171 31.57 -11.89 -24.76
N PRO A 172 32.33 -11.21 -25.63
CA PRO A 172 33.72 -11.57 -25.92
C PRO A 172 34.58 -11.56 -24.65
N LYS A 173 35.49 -12.53 -24.55
CA LYS A 173 36.46 -12.58 -23.45
C LYS A 173 37.41 -11.38 -23.52
N PRO A 174 37.88 -10.85 -22.38
CA PRO A 174 38.80 -9.70 -22.34
C PRO A 174 40.14 -9.96 -23.06
N THR A 175 40.53 -11.22 -23.22
CA THR A 175 41.71 -11.60 -24.00
C THR A 175 41.57 -11.26 -25.48
N LEU A 176 40.38 -11.45 -26.05
CA LEU A 176 40.09 -11.12 -27.45
C LEU A 176 40.09 -9.60 -27.66
N VAL A 177 39.51 -8.86 -26.71
CA VAL A 177 39.54 -7.39 -26.72
C VAL A 177 40.98 -6.88 -26.69
N ARG A 178 41.83 -7.44 -25.84
CA ARG A 178 43.25 -7.07 -25.78
C ARG A 178 43.98 -7.39 -27.08
N ALA A 179 43.75 -8.56 -27.69
CA ALA A 179 44.37 -8.91 -28.97
C ALA A 179 43.99 -7.89 -30.07
N ALA A 180 42.70 -7.60 -30.24
CA ALA A 180 42.23 -6.60 -31.20
C ALA A 180 42.74 -5.19 -30.88
N ALA A 181 42.90 -4.87 -29.59
CA ALA A 181 43.49 -3.62 -29.15
C ALA A 181 44.99 -3.51 -29.51
N PHE A 182 45.76 -4.58 -29.37
CA PHE A 182 47.16 -4.58 -29.78
C PHE A 182 47.32 -4.36 -31.29
N ASP A 183 46.48 -5.00 -32.09
CA ASP A 183 46.48 -4.81 -33.55
C ASP A 183 46.12 -3.37 -33.92
N LEU A 184 45.12 -2.78 -33.24
CA LEU A 184 44.76 -1.39 -33.42
C LEU A 184 45.89 -0.44 -32.97
N ALA A 185 46.48 -0.64 -31.80
CA ALA A 185 47.58 0.18 -31.30
C ALA A 185 48.77 0.19 -32.27
N ARG A 186 49.11 -0.98 -32.83
CA ARG A 186 50.13 -1.10 -33.87
C ARG A 186 49.74 -0.35 -35.14
N SER A 187 48.50 -0.44 -35.58
CA SER A 187 48.03 0.31 -36.75
C SER A 187 48.06 1.82 -36.53
N ILE A 188 47.78 2.31 -35.31
CA ILE A 188 47.91 3.72 -34.94
C ILE A 188 49.36 4.18 -35.08
N GLU A 189 50.32 3.38 -34.61
CA GLU A 189 51.75 3.70 -34.79
C GLU A 189 52.17 3.69 -36.26
N GLU A 190 51.61 2.77 -37.06
CA GLU A 190 51.90 2.66 -38.49
C GLU A 190 51.31 3.83 -39.29
N THR A 191 50.18 4.40 -38.88
CA THR A 191 49.65 5.64 -39.51
C THR A 191 50.53 6.87 -39.27
N GLY A 192 51.31 6.88 -38.19
CA GLY A 192 52.26 7.97 -37.92
C GLY A 192 53.57 7.87 -38.71
N LYS A 193 53.85 6.73 -39.35
CA LYS A 193 55.08 6.53 -40.13
C LYS A 193 54.89 7.09 -41.54
N ALA A 194 55.93 7.75 -42.05
CA ALA A 194 55.90 8.27 -43.42
C ALA A 194 55.59 7.14 -44.43
N PRO A 195 54.74 7.39 -45.45
CA PRO A 195 54.48 6.41 -46.50
C PRO A 195 55.79 6.00 -47.17
N MET A 196 55.93 4.71 -47.50
CA MET A 196 57.11 4.20 -48.20
C MET A 196 57.35 5.03 -49.46
N GLN A 197 58.55 5.60 -49.57
CA GLN A 197 58.95 6.38 -50.72
C GLN A 197 58.79 5.55 -52.00
N GLN A 198 57.96 6.01 -52.93
CA GLN A 198 58.02 5.49 -54.29
C GLN A 198 59.41 5.80 -54.86
N PRO A 199 60.07 4.86 -55.55
CA PRO A 199 61.38 5.12 -56.14
C PRO A 199 61.28 6.33 -57.07
N VAL A 200 62.26 7.25 -56.98
CA VAL A 200 62.28 8.46 -57.80
C VAL A 200 62.40 8.06 -59.28
N LEU A 201 61.31 8.17 -60.04
CA LEU A 201 61.27 7.77 -61.46
C LEU A 201 61.74 8.89 -62.41
N GLY A 202 62.15 10.07 -61.90
CA GLY A 202 62.69 11.14 -62.73
C GLY A 202 63.11 12.42 -61.99
N TRP A 203 63.80 13.32 -62.71
CA TRP A 203 64.34 14.60 -62.20
C TRP A 203 63.27 15.59 -61.70
N LEU A 204 62.04 15.53 -62.24
CA LEU A 204 60.91 16.36 -61.81
C LEU A 204 60.33 15.92 -60.45
N ASP A 205 60.39 14.62 -60.11
CA ASP A 205 59.97 14.13 -58.79
C ASP A 205 60.93 14.61 -57.70
N LEU A 206 62.23 14.66 -57.99
CA LEU A 206 63.27 15.19 -57.12
C LEU A 206 63.00 16.61 -56.62
N LEU A 207 62.31 17.44 -57.42
CA LEU A 207 61.90 18.79 -57.03
C LEU A 207 60.64 18.81 -56.16
N LYS A 208 59.69 17.88 -56.37
CA LYS A 208 58.52 17.72 -55.50
C LYS A 208 58.90 17.26 -54.09
N PHE A 209 59.95 16.44 -53.95
CA PHE A 209 60.50 16.02 -52.64
C PHE A 209 60.97 17.20 -51.78
N ARG A 210 61.41 18.31 -52.38
CA ARG A 210 61.86 19.49 -51.63
C ARG A 210 60.71 20.38 -51.14
N THR A 211 59.51 20.24 -51.69
CA THR A 211 58.38 21.13 -51.39
C THR A 211 57.22 20.44 -50.69
N ALA A 212 57.10 19.11 -50.77
CA ALA A 212 55.93 18.37 -50.27
C ALA A 212 56.05 17.86 -48.82
N PHE A 213 57.25 17.75 -48.27
CA PHE A 213 57.46 17.22 -46.92
C PHE A 213 58.37 18.13 -46.12
N SER A 214 57.81 18.81 -45.11
CA SER A 214 58.64 19.37 -44.04
C SER A 214 58.96 18.23 -43.06
N PRO A 215 60.24 17.90 -42.81
CA PRO A 215 60.59 16.84 -41.85
C PRO A 215 59.97 17.08 -40.46
N SER A 216 59.73 18.34 -40.10
CA SER A 216 59.06 18.72 -38.85
C SER A 216 57.60 18.26 -38.74
N THR A 217 56.85 18.18 -39.84
CA THR A 217 55.43 17.74 -39.78
C THR A 217 55.31 16.22 -39.69
N VAL A 218 56.21 15.50 -40.36
CA VAL A 218 56.33 14.03 -40.25
C VAL A 218 56.71 13.62 -38.82
N ASP A 219 57.74 14.28 -38.25
CA ASP A 219 58.16 14.02 -36.87
C ASP A 219 57.05 14.35 -35.86
N GLN A 220 56.28 15.43 -36.09
CA GLN A 220 55.13 15.79 -35.25
C GLN A 220 54.00 14.76 -35.33
N ASN A 221 53.70 14.24 -36.52
CA ASN A 221 52.68 13.20 -36.72
C ASN A 221 53.10 11.87 -36.09
N GLU A 222 54.37 11.48 -36.22
CA GLU A 222 54.89 10.27 -35.58
C GLU A 222 54.83 10.37 -34.05
N VAL A 223 55.23 11.50 -33.47
CA VAL A 223 55.15 11.75 -32.02
C VAL A 223 53.69 11.74 -31.55
N ARG A 224 52.77 12.32 -32.32
CA ARG A 224 51.33 12.33 -32.02
C ARG A 224 50.77 10.91 -32.04
N ALA A 225 51.07 10.12 -33.07
CA ALA A 225 50.66 8.72 -33.22
C ALA A 225 51.17 7.84 -32.08
N ARG A 226 52.47 7.94 -31.73
CA ARG A 226 53.04 7.21 -30.59
C ARG A 226 52.40 7.61 -29.27
N ARG A 227 52.13 8.90 -29.06
CA ARG A 227 51.44 9.36 -27.84
C ARG A 227 50.02 8.81 -27.77
N ALA A 228 49.27 8.83 -28.87
CA ALA A 228 47.92 8.28 -28.93
C ALA A 228 47.92 6.77 -28.69
N ALA A 229 48.84 6.01 -29.31
CA ALA A 229 48.98 4.58 -29.10
C ALA A 229 49.34 4.24 -27.64
N ALA A 230 50.27 4.97 -27.03
CA ALA A 230 50.64 4.77 -25.62
C ALA A 230 49.50 5.12 -24.64
N GLN A 231 48.69 6.13 -24.94
CA GLN A 231 47.50 6.46 -24.16
C GLN A 231 46.41 5.40 -24.33
N PHE A 232 46.22 4.90 -25.54
CA PHE A 232 45.29 3.84 -25.86
C PHE A 232 45.64 2.54 -25.12
N THR A 233 46.89 2.08 -25.18
CA THR A 233 47.33 0.87 -24.47
C THR A 233 47.13 1.00 -22.97
N ARG A 234 47.41 2.18 -22.39
CA ARG A 234 47.12 2.47 -20.98
C ARG A 234 45.64 2.33 -20.65
N PHE A 235 44.73 2.84 -21.48
CA PHE A 235 43.28 2.69 -21.24
C PHE A 235 42.85 1.22 -21.27
N ILE A 236 43.43 0.41 -22.16
CA ILE A 236 43.16 -1.02 -22.27
C ILE A 236 43.68 -1.79 -21.05
N GLU A 237 44.87 -1.45 -20.54
CA GLU A 237 45.42 -2.02 -19.31
C GLU A 237 44.54 -1.70 -18.10
N GLN A 238 44.00 -0.47 -18.04
CA GLN A 238 43.09 -0.01 -17.00
C GLN A 238 41.64 -0.52 -17.17
N LYS A 239 41.35 -1.31 -18.22
CA LYS A 239 40.02 -1.79 -18.59
C LYS A 239 39.00 -0.68 -18.84
N GLN A 240 39.46 0.51 -19.25
CA GLN A 240 38.60 1.63 -19.59
C GLN A 240 38.27 1.58 -21.09
N TYR A 241 37.39 0.65 -21.48
CA TYR A 241 37.10 0.41 -22.90
C TYR A 241 36.36 1.56 -23.58
N ALA A 242 35.52 2.30 -22.84
CA ALA A 242 34.79 3.45 -23.38
C ALA A 242 35.72 4.61 -23.76
N SER A 243 36.71 4.95 -22.91
CA SER A 243 37.70 5.99 -23.22
C SER A 243 38.67 5.54 -24.31
N ALA A 244 39.03 4.26 -24.34
CA ALA A 244 39.82 3.68 -25.43
C ALA A 244 39.10 3.80 -26.78
N LEU A 245 37.79 3.56 -26.82
CA LEU A 245 36.98 3.68 -28.04
C LEU A 245 36.84 5.14 -28.48
N ALA A 246 36.63 6.08 -27.57
CA ALA A 246 36.60 7.52 -27.89
C ALA A 246 37.93 8.00 -28.49
N LEU A 247 39.07 7.57 -27.93
CA LEU A 247 40.38 7.90 -28.47
C LEU A 247 40.60 7.25 -29.85
N ALA A 248 40.12 6.02 -30.06
CA ALA A 248 40.17 5.38 -31.37
C ALA A 248 39.30 6.10 -32.44
N GLU A 249 38.14 6.60 -32.04
CA GLU A 249 37.28 7.46 -32.89
C GLU A 249 37.98 8.77 -33.22
N GLU A 250 38.67 9.39 -32.26
CA GLU A 250 39.53 10.52 -32.54
C GLU A 250 40.57 10.14 -33.59
N VAL A 251 41.29 9.01 -33.46
CA VAL A 251 42.26 8.51 -34.48
C VAL A 251 41.67 8.35 -35.87
N ASP A 252 40.46 7.82 -35.97
CA ASP A 252 39.76 7.70 -37.24
C ASP A 252 39.53 9.07 -37.92
N THR A 253 39.28 10.14 -37.15
CA THR A 253 39.03 11.46 -37.76
C THR A 253 40.26 12.09 -38.43
N TRP A 254 41.49 11.87 -37.94
CA TRP A 254 42.69 12.44 -38.57
C TRP A 254 43.31 11.54 -39.63
N THR A 255 43.11 10.22 -39.55
CA THR A 255 43.59 9.26 -40.56
C THR A 255 42.79 9.30 -41.86
N ARG A 256 41.51 9.72 -41.83
CA ARG A 256 40.65 9.89 -43.03
C ARG A 256 41.19 10.85 -44.09
N ASN A 257 42.18 11.68 -43.76
CA ASN A 257 42.75 12.64 -44.69
C ASN A 257 43.90 12.06 -45.55
N GLU A 258 44.34 10.83 -45.27
CA GLU A 258 45.48 10.18 -45.91
C GLU A 258 44.98 9.00 -46.78
N HIS A 259 45.17 9.03 -48.10
CA HIS A 259 44.69 7.97 -49.02
C HIS A 259 45.74 6.87 -49.22
N ASP A 260 46.16 6.22 -48.13
CA ASP A 260 47.23 5.22 -48.14
C ASP A 260 46.77 3.82 -47.67
N ALA A 261 47.51 2.78 -48.05
CA ALA A 261 47.27 1.39 -47.63
C ALA A 261 47.31 1.19 -46.09
N SER A 262 47.99 2.08 -45.36
CA SER A 262 47.99 2.14 -43.89
C SER A 262 46.58 2.42 -43.33
N VAL A 263 45.76 3.17 -44.06
CA VAL A 263 44.40 3.53 -43.66
C VAL A 263 43.42 2.36 -43.83
N GLU A 264 43.62 1.49 -44.83
CA GLU A 264 42.83 0.25 -44.94
C GLU A 264 43.13 -0.71 -43.78
N TYR A 265 44.41 -0.86 -43.43
CA TYR A 265 44.82 -1.68 -42.28
C TYR A 265 44.27 -1.12 -40.96
N PHE A 266 44.37 0.20 -40.75
CA PHE A 266 43.77 0.87 -39.60
C PHE A 266 42.25 0.66 -39.53
N ASN A 267 41.53 0.86 -40.64
CA ASN A 267 40.08 0.68 -40.69
C ASN A 267 39.63 -0.76 -40.34
N ASN A 268 40.38 -1.76 -40.80
CA ASN A 268 40.09 -3.16 -40.50
C ASN A 268 40.34 -3.46 -39.01
N SER A 269 41.47 -3.01 -38.46
CA SER A 269 41.79 -3.15 -37.04
C SER A 269 40.80 -2.39 -36.13
N TYR A 270 40.39 -1.19 -36.54
CA TYR A 270 39.39 -0.39 -35.84
C TYR A 270 38.02 -1.07 -35.81
N ARG A 271 37.56 -1.61 -36.95
CA ARG A 271 36.31 -2.38 -37.01
C ARG A 271 36.37 -3.63 -36.12
N SER A 272 37.48 -4.36 -36.16
CA SER A 272 37.70 -5.54 -35.31
C SER A 272 37.64 -5.19 -33.82
N PHE A 273 38.34 -4.13 -33.42
CA PHE A 273 38.33 -3.62 -32.05
C PHE A 273 36.93 -3.17 -31.61
N ARG A 274 36.21 -2.43 -32.46
CA ARG A 274 34.83 -1.98 -32.19
C ARG A 274 33.87 -3.15 -32.01
N GLN A 275 33.96 -4.17 -32.85
CA GLN A 275 33.15 -5.39 -32.72
C GLN A 275 33.42 -6.16 -31.43
N ALA A 276 34.67 -6.17 -30.95
CA ALA A 276 35.05 -6.83 -29.71
C ALA A 276 34.67 -6.04 -28.46
N THR A 277 34.76 -4.70 -28.50
CA THR A 277 34.57 -3.82 -27.33
C THR A 277 33.14 -3.41 -27.07
N LEU A 278 32.34 -3.14 -28.11
CA LEU A 278 30.96 -2.71 -27.94
C LEU A 278 30.11 -3.68 -27.08
N PRO A 279 30.19 -5.02 -27.27
CA PRO A 279 29.44 -5.95 -26.43
C PRO A 279 29.87 -5.91 -24.96
N VAL A 280 31.14 -5.64 -24.68
CA VAL A 280 31.68 -5.55 -23.32
C VAL A 280 31.17 -4.28 -22.63
N ILE A 281 31.27 -3.13 -23.31
CA ILE A 281 30.81 -1.83 -22.78
C ILE A 281 29.29 -1.87 -22.52
N THR A 282 28.52 -2.35 -23.49
CA THR A 282 27.06 -2.43 -23.37
C THR A 282 26.62 -3.38 -22.25
N ALA A 283 27.28 -4.54 -22.11
CA ALA A 283 27.03 -5.45 -20.99
C ALA A 283 27.39 -4.81 -19.63
N GLU A 284 28.52 -4.10 -19.53
CA GLU A 284 28.91 -3.40 -18.29
C GLU A 284 27.90 -2.32 -17.90
N ILE A 285 27.47 -1.49 -18.85
CA ILE A 285 26.47 -0.44 -18.62
C ILE A 285 25.14 -1.05 -18.17
N PHE A 286 24.66 -2.08 -18.87
CA PHE A 286 23.41 -2.75 -18.52
C PHE A 286 23.48 -3.37 -17.12
N LEU A 287 24.55 -4.13 -16.81
CA LEU A 287 24.72 -4.75 -15.51
C LEU A 287 24.82 -3.71 -14.39
N ALA A 288 25.49 -2.58 -14.62
CA ALA A 288 25.57 -1.48 -13.66
C ALA A 288 24.19 -0.86 -13.41
N TYR A 289 23.44 -0.57 -14.49
CA TYR A 289 22.10 0.00 -14.40
C TYR A 289 21.12 -0.96 -13.71
N ALA A 290 21.09 -2.23 -14.11
CA ALA A 290 20.23 -3.25 -13.52
C ALA A 290 20.55 -3.50 -12.04
N ALA A 291 21.83 -3.55 -11.66
CA ALA A 291 22.24 -3.66 -10.26
C ALA A 291 21.83 -2.42 -9.44
N ALA A 292 22.00 -1.22 -9.99
CA ALA A 292 21.58 0.02 -9.33
C ALA A 292 20.06 0.08 -9.14
N SER A 293 19.30 -0.28 -10.18
CA SER A 293 17.83 -0.35 -10.14
C SER A 293 17.36 -1.37 -9.09
N LEU A 294 17.90 -2.59 -9.09
CA LEU A 294 17.57 -3.61 -8.11
C LEU A 294 17.88 -3.17 -6.67
N ASN A 295 19.03 -2.53 -6.46
CA ASN A 295 19.39 -2.01 -5.15
C ASN A 295 18.49 -0.86 -4.71
N ALA A 296 18.08 0.03 -5.63
CA ALA A 296 17.12 1.09 -5.36
C ALA A 296 15.75 0.51 -4.97
N SER A 297 15.26 -0.52 -5.68
CA SER A 297 14.00 -1.20 -5.34
C SER A 297 14.07 -1.87 -3.97
N ARG A 298 15.19 -2.51 -3.63
CA ARG A 298 15.41 -3.09 -2.28
C ARG A 298 15.42 -2.01 -1.20
N ALA A 299 16.13 -0.91 -1.42
CA ALA A 299 16.19 0.21 -0.48
C ALA A 299 14.80 0.84 -0.28
N ALA A 300 14.07 1.09 -1.36
CA ALA A 300 12.70 1.61 -1.31
C ALA A 300 11.76 0.68 -0.53
N CYS A 301 11.88 -0.64 -0.70
CA CYS A 301 11.11 -1.62 0.07
C CYS A 301 11.42 -1.54 1.57
N VAL A 302 12.69 -1.40 1.95
CA VAL A 302 13.11 -1.25 3.35
C VAL A 302 12.65 0.09 3.92
N GLU A 303 12.76 1.18 3.16
CA GLU A 303 12.28 2.49 3.61
C GLU A 303 10.77 2.52 3.83
N HIS A 304 9.99 1.89 2.95
CA HIS A 304 8.55 1.75 3.13
C HIS A 304 8.24 1.03 4.44
N MET A 305 8.95 -0.07 4.72
CA MET A 305 8.81 -0.82 5.96
C MET A 305 9.19 -0.04 7.23
N LEU A 306 10.12 0.92 7.14
CA LEU A 306 10.55 1.71 8.30
C LEU A 306 9.65 2.92 8.58
N LYS A 307 8.83 3.34 7.60
CA LYS A 307 7.92 4.49 7.70
C LYS A 307 6.52 4.09 8.18
N GLU A 308 6.16 2.82 8.01
CA GLU A 308 4.96 2.19 8.57
C GLU A 308 5.24 1.62 9.97
#